data_AF-A0A2E0AJE9-F1
#
_entry.id   AF-A0A2E0AJE9-F1
#
_cell.length_a   1.000
_cell.length_b   1.000
_cell.length_c   1.000
_cell.angle_alpha   90.00
_cell.angle_beta   90.00
_cell.angle_gamma   90.00
#
_symmetry.space_group_name_H-M   'P 1'
#
loop_
_entity.id
_entity.type
_entity.pdbx_description
1 polymer ?
#
loop_
_entity_poly.entity_id
_entity_poly.type
_entity_poly.pdbx_seq_one_letter_code
_entity_poly.pdbx_strand_id
1 'polypeptide(L)'
;MAPTIYLHWTATGYDWIRPGHYHSIIGGDGQVHRLHAYSVDLPAHTWQRNSNSVALSCACMGGRADPWSIPPTQAQVEALCAETAALCREWRWDVEDITIERVMTHAEAASNLDGRVMHDNYGPMIWGGSGERWDFLQLEPNGSPNGGEQLRTRIREHLGLNQSSVVSLHQPLQFGGVTTIQARHVDLAVQLDEQGRSWALVADLLEIYDISHRWDGDLRRILIGSLDVAPTYRADSVQASIGWPRFEMSLQSRDAPVILTGIVRPSQSGDRAWCRVVEFAEEFGISLTFQPLKLGERRGG
;
A
#
# COMPACT_ATOMS: atom_id res chain seq x y z
N MET A 1 -17.32 5.06 -13.98
CA MET A 1 -17.74 4.23 -12.83
C MET A 1 -16.72 4.44 -11.73
N ALA A 2 -17.14 4.49 -10.46
CA ALA A 2 -16.19 4.50 -9.35
C ALA A 2 -15.38 3.19 -9.38
N PRO A 3 -14.09 3.21 -8.97
CA PRO A 3 -13.31 1.98 -8.86
C PRO A 3 -13.90 1.01 -7.83
N THR A 4 -13.58 -0.27 -7.93
CA THR A 4 -13.96 -1.29 -6.92
C THR A 4 -12.71 -1.78 -6.18
N ILE A 5 -12.79 -1.94 -4.87
CA ILE A 5 -11.74 -2.55 -4.06
C ILE A 5 -12.11 -4.01 -3.78
N TYR A 6 -11.23 -4.93 -4.17
CA TYR A 6 -11.34 -6.36 -3.89
C TYR A 6 -10.37 -6.76 -2.78
N LEU A 7 -10.92 -7.43 -1.76
CA LEU A 7 -10.21 -7.92 -0.58
C LEU A 7 -9.93 -9.41 -0.73
N HIS A 8 -8.67 -9.80 -0.61
CA HIS A 8 -8.18 -11.15 -0.88
C HIS A 8 -7.36 -11.72 0.27
N TRP A 9 -7.12 -13.02 0.24
CA TRP A 9 -5.89 -13.59 0.79
C TRP A 9 -5.04 -14.19 -0.32
N THR A 10 -3.81 -14.53 0.01
CA THR A 10 -2.85 -15.09 -0.94
C THR A 10 -2.85 -16.61 -0.98
N ALA A 11 -3.46 -17.29 0.01
CA ALA A 11 -3.35 -18.73 0.24
C ALA A 11 -1.89 -19.20 0.43
N THR A 12 -1.12 -18.45 1.22
CA THR A 12 0.31 -18.69 1.50
C THR A 12 0.65 -18.51 2.98
N GLY A 13 1.94 -18.61 3.32
CA GLY A 13 2.46 -18.20 4.63
C GLY A 13 2.43 -16.67 4.82
N TYR A 14 2.63 -16.25 6.07
CA TYR A 14 2.56 -14.85 6.53
C TYR A 14 3.62 -13.91 5.95
N ASP A 15 4.68 -14.46 5.38
CA ASP A 15 5.85 -13.75 4.84
C ASP A 15 5.85 -13.68 3.30
N TRP A 16 4.80 -14.20 2.66
CA TRP A 16 4.72 -14.19 1.20
C TRP A 16 4.37 -12.79 0.68
N ILE A 17 5.38 -12.07 0.22
CA ILE A 17 5.25 -10.77 -0.44
C ILE A 17 5.81 -10.90 -1.85
N ARG A 18 4.94 -10.84 -2.88
CA ARG A 18 5.33 -10.96 -4.29
C ARG A 18 4.52 -10.00 -5.17
N PRO A 19 5.18 -9.25 -6.08
CA PRO A 19 4.47 -8.40 -7.04
C PRO A 19 3.71 -9.22 -8.08
N GLY A 20 2.82 -8.56 -8.81
CA GLY A 20 2.16 -9.05 -10.02
C GLY A 20 0.66 -9.31 -9.88
N HIS A 21 0.20 -9.73 -8.70
CA HIS A 21 -1.20 -10.12 -8.49
C HIS A 21 -2.02 -9.09 -7.72
N TYR A 22 -1.44 -8.50 -6.67
CA TYR A 22 -2.13 -7.60 -5.77
C TYR A 22 -1.42 -6.26 -5.74
N HIS A 23 -2.19 -5.19 -5.55
CA HIS A 23 -1.62 -3.86 -5.41
C HIS A 23 -0.87 -3.73 -4.10
N SER A 24 -1.47 -4.26 -3.03
CA SER A 24 -0.83 -4.37 -1.72
C SER A 24 -1.02 -5.74 -1.11
N ILE A 25 0.01 -6.18 -0.39
CA ILE A 25 -0.03 -7.38 0.43
C ILE A 25 0.29 -7.01 1.88
N ILE A 26 -0.52 -7.50 2.82
CA ILE A 26 -0.34 -7.29 4.25
C ILE A 26 0.31 -8.55 4.86
N GLY A 27 1.51 -8.38 5.41
CA GLY A 27 2.24 -9.45 6.11
C GLY A 27 1.56 -9.86 7.41
N GLY A 28 1.92 -11.02 7.98
CA GLY A 28 1.29 -11.52 9.22
C GLY A 28 1.39 -10.59 10.43
N ASP A 29 2.39 -9.69 10.42
CA ASP A 29 2.61 -8.65 11.42
C ASP A 29 1.78 -7.38 11.19
N GLY A 30 1.01 -7.30 10.11
CA GLY A 30 0.20 -6.15 9.73
C GLY A 30 0.94 -5.11 8.88
N GLN A 31 2.21 -5.33 8.50
CA GLN A 31 2.89 -4.39 7.60
C GLN A 31 2.31 -4.44 6.19
N VAL A 32 2.02 -3.26 5.63
CA VAL A 32 1.47 -3.11 4.29
C VAL A 32 2.60 -2.92 3.29
N HIS A 33 2.72 -3.86 2.35
CA HIS A 33 3.66 -3.81 1.24
C HIS A 33 2.93 -3.37 -0.03
N ARG A 34 3.18 -2.15 -0.50
CA ARG A 34 2.62 -1.58 -1.74
C ARG A 34 3.51 -1.96 -2.90
N LEU A 35 3.00 -2.79 -3.80
CA LEU A 35 3.75 -3.41 -4.89
C LEU A 35 3.44 -2.74 -6.22
N HIS A 36 2.20 -2.31 -6.40
CA HIS A 36 1.74 -1.61 -7.60
C HIS A 36 0.89 -0.40 -7.22
N ALA A 37 1.03 0.64 -8.02
CA ALA A 37 0.24 1.86 -7.90
C ALA A 37 -1.27 1.56 -7.95
N TYR A 38 -2.06 2.11 -7.03
CA TYR A 38 -3.52 1.93 -7.01
C TYR A 38 -4.29 2.52 -8.20
N SER A 39 -3.60 3.13 -9.17
CA SER A 39 -4.23 3.74 -10.35
C SER A 39 -4.06 2.91 -11.62
N VAL A 40 -3.46 1.72 -11.53
CA VAL A 40 -3.27 0.83 -12.69
C VAL A 40 -4.07 -0.45 -12.51
N ASP A 41 -4.61 -0.96 -13.61
CA ASP A 41 -5.29 -2.26 -13.58
C ASP A 41 -4.24 -3.38 -13.56
N LEU A 42 -4.38 -4.31 -12.61
CA LEU A 42 -3.59 -5.55 -12.59
C LEU A 42 -4.29 -6.65 -13.37
N PRO A 43 -3.54 -7.55 -14.05
CA PRO A 43 -4.14 -8.44 -15.04
C PRO A 43 -4.99 -9.56 -14.44
N ALA A 44 -4.75 -9.97 -13.18
CA ALA A 44 -5.31 -11.22 -12.67
C ALA A 44 -5.39 -11.31 -11.13
N HIS A 45 -6.40 -10.68 -10.51
CA HIS A 45 -6.79 -10.93 -9.12
C HIS A 45 -8.24 -11.37 -8.96
N THR A 46 -9.17 -10.77 -9.71
CA THR A 46 -10.61 -11.07 -9.66
C THR A 46 -11.13 -11.32 -11.08
N TRP A 47 -11.46 -12.57 -11.40
CA TRP A 47 -11.88 -12.98 -12.74
C TRP A 47 -13.02 -12.10 -13.29
N GLN A 48 -12.83 -11.58 -14.51
CA GLN A 48 -13.72 -10.63 -15.21
C GLN A 48 -14.02 -9.30 -14.48
N ARG A 49 -13.28 -8.97 -13.43
CA ARG A 49 -13.56 -7.81 -12.57
C ARG A 49 -12.32 -6.92 -12.33
N ASN A 50 -11.20 -7.19 -13.00
CA ASN A 50 -9.91 -6.51 -12.76
C ASN A 50 -9.84 -5.05 -13.26
N SER A 51 -10.72 -4.64 -14.18
CA SER A 51 -10.67 -3.29 -14.75
C SER A 51 -11.26 -2.24 -13.81
N ASN A 52 -10.60 -1.09 -13.70
CA ASN A 52 -10.95 -0.01 -12.78
C ASN A 52 -11.12 -0.54 -11.34
N SER A 53 -10.14 -1.32 -10.88
CA SER A 53 -10.23 -1.97 -9.58
C SER A 53 -8.89 -2.08 -8.87
N VAL A 54 -8.93 -2.13 -7.54
CA VAL A 54 -7.76 -2.30 -6.67
C VAL A 54 -7.90 -3.61 -5.90
N ALA A 55 -6.78 -4.27 -5.67
CA ALA A 55 -6.71 -5.56 -5.00
C ALA A 55 -5.77 -5.47 -3.80
N LEU A 56 -6.33 -5.67 -2.60
CA LEU A 56 -5.60 -5.66 -1.34
C LEU A 56 -5.68 -7.06 -0.73
N SER A 57 -4.55 -7.64 -0.32
CA SER A 57 -4.50 -9.04 0.08
C SER A 57 -3.78 -9.27 1.40
N CYS A 58 -4.27 -10.19 2.24
CA CYS A 58 -3.53 -10.66 3.41
C CYS A 58 -2.69 -11.90 3.05
N ALA A 59 -1.40 -11.89 3.42
CA ALA A 59 -0.53 -13.05 3.30
C ALA A 59 -0.95 -14.13 4.33
N CYS A 60 -1.88 -15.01 4.00
CA CYS A 60 -2.39 -16.03 4.94
C CYS A 60 -3.10 -17.17 4.17
N MET A 61 -3.73 -18.10 4.91
CA MET A 61 -4.50 -19.24 4.41
C MET A 61 -3.70 -20.29 3.62
N GLY A 62 -2.37 -20.30 3.75
CA GLY A 62 -1.50 -21.29 3.11
C GLY A 62 -1.31 -22.59 3.87
N GLY A 63 -2.09 -22.83 4.92
CA GLY A 63 -2.02 -24.03 5.73
C GLY A 63 -2.28 -25.31 4.93
N ARG A 64 -1.55 -26.39 5.26
CA ARG A 64 -1.72 -27.72 4.64
C ARG A 64 -1.67 -28.81 5.71
N ALA A 65 -2.60 -29.76 5.78
CA ALA A 65 -3.77 -29.94 4.91
C ALA A 65 -4.95 -28.99 5.21
N ASP A 66 -4.91 -28.25 6.33
CA ASP A 66 -5.95 -27.32 6.76
C ASP A 66 -5.51 -25.86 6.54
N PRO A 67 -6.16 -25.09 5.63
CA PRO A 67 -5.88 -23.67 5.41
C PRO A 67 -5.97 -22.82 6.69
N TRP A 68 -6.84 -23.18 7.62
CA TRP A 68 -7.07 -22.45 8.87
C TRP A 68 -5.94 -22.60 9.90
N SER A 69 -4.90 -23.41 9.61
CA SER A 69 -3.67 -23.40 10.39
C SER A 69 -2.82 -22.13 10.22
N ILE A 70 -3.12 -21.32 9.20
CA ILE A 70 -2.54 -19.98 8.97
C ILE A 70 -3.70 -19.00 8.76
N PRO A 71 -4.55 -18.74 9.76
CA PRO A 71 -5.71 -17.86 9.61
C PRO A 71 -5.27 -16.41 9.38
N PRO A 72 -6.14 -15.50 8.89
CA PRO A 72 -5.83 -14.07 8.90
C PRO A 72 -5.55 -13.61 10.33
N THR A 73 -4.44 -12.90 10.56
CA THR A 73 -4.15 -12.36 11.89
C THR A 73 -5.00 -11.13 12.18
N GLN A 74 -5.20 -10.79 13.45
CA GLN A 74 -5.87 -9.53 13.82
C GLN A 74 -5.14 -8.30 13.25
N ALA A 75 -3.80 -8.32 13.27
CA ALA A 75 -2.98 -7.25 12.70
C ALA A 75 -3.19 -7.11 11.18
N GLN A 76 -3.31 -8.24 10.47
CA GLN A 76 -3.62 -8.26 9.04
C GLN A 76 -4.99 -7.64 8.74
N VAL A 77 -6.03 -8.09 9.44
CA VAL A 77 -7.40 -7.61 9.21
C VAL A 77 -7.50 -6.11 9.52
N GLU A 78 -6.86 -5.66 10.60
CA GLU A 78 -6.83 -4.25 10.98
C GLU A 78 -6.11 -3.40 9.91
N ALA A 79 -4.92 -3.81 9.48
CA ALA A 79 -4.16 -3.10 8.46
C ALA A 79 -4.86 -3.10 7.09
N LEU A 80 -5.52 -4.21 6.72
CA LEU A 80 -6.35 -4.28 5.51
C LEU A 80 -7.48 -3.25 5.54
N CYS A 81 -8.19 -3.14 6.67
CA CYS A 81 -9.28 -2.18 6.83
C CYS A 81 -8.76 -0.74 6.84
N ALA A 82 -7.67 -0.47 7.56
CA ALA A 82 -7.04 0.85 7.63
C ALA A 82 -6.51 1.31 6.27
N GLU A 83 -5.86 0.43 5.50
CA GLU A 83 -5.37 0.74 4.16
C GLU A 83 -6.52 0.97 3.18
N THR A 84 -7.58 0.15 3.24
CA THR A 84 -8.78 0.35 2.44
C THR A 84 -9.41 1.72 2.73
N ALA A 85 -9.55 2.08 4.01
CA ALA A 85 -10.06 3.39 4.42
C ALA A 85 -9.14 4.55 3.99
N ALA A 86 -7.82 4.36 4.00
CA ALA A 86 -6.88 5.37 3.51
C ALA A 86 -7.10 5.64 2.01
N LEU A 87 -7.21 4.57 1.21
CA LEU A 87 -7.49 4.68 -0.23
C LEU A 87 -8.85 5.34 -0.51
N CYS A 88 -9.89 4.96 0.23
CA CYS A 88 -11.21 5.59 0.13
C CYS A 88 -11.13 7.11 0.35
N ARG A 89 -10.33 7.60 1.32
CA ARG A 89 -10.14 9.05 1.53
C ARG A 89 -9.43 9.72 0.37
N GLU A 90 -8.43 9.08 -0.22
CA GLU A 90 -7.73 9.60 -1.40
C GLU A 90 -8.72 9.77 -2.57
N TRP A 91 -9.66 8.84 -2.70
CA TRP A 91 -10.74 8.91 -3.68
C TRP A 91 -11.95 9.74 -3.25
N ARG A 92 -11.89 10.39 -2.08
CA ARG A 92 -12.96 11.22 -1.51
C ARG A 92 -14.28 10.45 -1.35
N TRP A 93 -14.20 9.18 -1.01
CA TRP A 93 -15.36 8.38 -0.61
C TRP A 93 -15.71 8.63 0.85
N ASP A 94 -17.00 8.69 1.13
CA ASP A 94 -17.55 8.80 2.47
C ASP A 94 -17.99 7.43 3.02
N VAL A 95 -18.49 7.40 4.25
CA VAL A 95 -18.90 6.16 4.95
C VAL A 95 -20.00 5.42 4.17
N GLU A 96 -20.91 6.17 3.56
CA GLU A 96 -22.04 5.69 2.77
C GLU A 96 -21.60 5.02 1.46
N ASP A 97 -20.40 5.34 0.98
CA ASP A 97 -19.84 4.74 -0.23
C ASP A 97 -19.26 3.34 0.01
N ILE A 98 -19.12 2.91 1.28
CA ILE A 98 -18.59 1.59 1.65
C ILE A 98 -19.70 0.55 1.57
N THR A 99 -20.07 0.22 0.33
CA THR A 99 -21.12 -0.73 -0.04
C THR A 99 -20.53 -1.98 -0.69
N ILE A 100 -21.36 -2.99 -0.89
CA ILE A 100 -20.97 -4.22 -1.58
C ILE A 100 -20.59 -3.98 -3.05
N GLU A 101 -21.07 -2.92 -3.69
CA GLU A 101 -20.70 -2.63 -5.08
C GLU A 101 -19.30 -2.00 -5.21
N ARG A 102 -18.75 -1.47 -4.10
CA ARG A 102 -17.48 -0.73 -4.09
C ARG A 102 -16.38 -1.41 -3.29
N VAL A 103 -16.72 -2.17 -2.25
CA VAL A 103 -15.76 -2.95 -1.45
C VAL A 103 -16.28 -4.37 -1.27
N MET A 104 -15.62 -5.32 -1.94
CA MET A 104 -16.01 -6.73 -1.98
C MET A 104 -14.87 -7.62 -1.53
N THR A 105 -15.20 -8.72 -0.88
CA THR A 105 -14.24 -9.83 -0.80
C THR A 105 -14.22 -10.61 -2.13
N HIS A 106 -13.17 -11.40 -2.38
CA HIS A 106 -13.20 -12.29 -3.54
C HIS A 106 -14.35 -13.30 -3.46
N ALA A 107 -14.72 -13.77 -2.27
CA ALA A 107 -15.90 -14.63 -2.11
C ALA A 107 -17.17 -13.95 -2.65
N GLU A 108 -17.42 -12.69 -2.24
CA GLU A 108 -18.62 -11.94 -2.66
C GLU A 108 -18.60 -11.66 -4.17
N ALA A 109 -17.43 -11.30 -4.71
CA ALA A 109 -17.23 -11.03 -6.13
C ALA A 109 -17.43 -12.29 -6.99
N ALA A 110 -16.89 -13.42 -6.53
CA ALA A 110 -17.04 -14.73 -7.18
C ALA A 110 -18.48 -15.22 -7.20
N SER A 111 -19.31 -14.77 -6.25
CA SER A 111 -20.74 -15.08 -6.16
C SER A 111 -21.66 -14.01 -6.77
N ASN A 112 -21.12 -12.97 -7.41
CA ASN A 112 -21.92 -11.88 -7.99
C ASN A 112 -22.90 -11.22 -7.00
N LEU A 113 -22.52 -11.12 -5.72
CA LEU A 113 -23.42 -10.61 -4.67
C LEU A 113 -23.72 -9.10 -4.78
N ASP A 114 -22.97 -8.39 -5.61
CA ASP A 114 -23.25 -7.01 -6.03
C ASP A 114 -24.38 -6.90 -7.08
N GLY A 115 -25.01 -8.02 -7.45
CA GLY A 115 -26.08 -8.07 -8.45
C GLY A 115 -25.59 -8.02 -9.90
N ARG A 116 -24.27 -7.90 -10.14
CA ARG A 116 -23.70 -7.94 -11.49
C ARG A 116 -23.39 -9.38 -11.90
N VAL A 117 -24.11 -9.90 -12.90
CA VAL A 117 -23.84 -11.25 -13.45
C VAL A 117 -22.66 -11.18 -14.43
N MET A 118 -21.43 -11.30 -13.92
CA MET A 118 -20.20 -11.23 -14.72
C MET A 118 -19.71 -12.60 -15.21
N HIS A 119 -20.03 -13.66 -14.48
CA HIS A 119 -19.54 -15.02 -14.70
C HIS A 119 -20.43 -16.00 -13.94
N ASP A 120 -20.28 -17.30 -14.17
CA ASP A 120 -20.88 -18.32 -13.32
C ASP A 120 -20.39 -18.18 -11.87
N ASN A 121 -21.22 -18.61 -10.90
CA ASN A 121 -20.88 -18.49 -9.48
C ASN A 121 -19.79 -19.50 -9.09
N TYR A 122 -18.55 -19.04 -8.97
CA TYR A 122 -17.40 -19.82 -8.50
C TYR A 122 -17.04 -19.50 -7.03
N GLY A 123 -17.95 -18.81 -6.33
CA GLY A 123 -17.79 -18.48 -4.93
C GLY A 123 -18.20 -19.64 -4.00
N PRO A 124 -18.39 -19.38 -2.70
CA PRO A 124 -18.70 -20.39 -1.70
C PRO A 124 -19.90 -21.28 -2.03
N MET A 125 -19.79 -22.57 -1.70
CA MET A 125 -20.89 -23.54 -1.88
C MET A 125 -22.14 -23.17 -1.07
N ILE A 126 -21.99 -22.56 0.10
CA ILE A 126 -23.12 -22.09 0.91
C ILE A 126 -23.89 -20.94 0.25
N TRP A 127 -23.29 -20.30 -0.75
CA TRP A 127 -23.92 -19.29 -1.60
C TRP A 127 -24.27 -19.85 -2.99
N GLY A 128 -24.30 -21.17 -3.15
CA GLY A 128 -24.66 -21.85 -4.40
C GLY A 128 -23.56 -21.85 -5.47
N GLY A 129 -22.32 -21.52 -5.12
CA GLY A 129 -21.18 -21.59 -6.04
C GLY A 129 -20.44 -22.93 -6.00
N SER A 130 -19.42 -23.08 -6.84
CA SER A 130 -18.58 -24.28 -6.92
C SER A 130 -17.44 -24.35 -5.89
N GLY A 131 -17.22 -23.29 -5.11
CA GLY A 131 -16.33 -23.28 -3.95
C GLY A 131 -14.85 -22.93 -4.23
N GLU A 132 -14.51 -22.49 -5.44
CA GLU A 132 -13.12 -22.18 -5.82
C GLU A 132 -12.57 -20.94 -5.13
N ARG A 133 -13.42 -19.95 -4.82
CA ARG A 133 -13.03 -18.76 -4.05
C ARG A 133 -13.93 -18.55 -2.86
N TRP A 134 -13.30 -18.32 -1.72
CA TRP A 134 -13.99 -18.12 -0.44
C TRP A 134 -13.28 -17.10 0.45
N ASP A 135 -12.41 -16.27 -0.14
CA ASP A 135 -11.67 -15.19 0.51
C ASP A 135 -12.59 -14.33 1.37
N PHE A 136 -12.24 -14.29 2.66
CA PHE A 136 -12.98 -13.60 3.71
C PHE A 136 -14.49 -13.89 3.71
N LEU A 137 -14.89 -15.10 3.33
CA LEU A 137 -16.22 -15.61 3.69
C LEU A 137 -16.42 -15.52 5.21
N GLN A 138 -15.40 -15.94 5.94
CA GLN A 138 -15.26 -15.84 7.39
C GLN A 138 -13.89 -15.22 7.70
N LEU A 139 -13.78 -14.49 8.82
CA LEU A 139 -12.52 -13.87 9.24
C LEU A 139 -11.71 -14.76 10.20
N GLU A 140 -12.35 -15.77 10.78
CA GLU A 140 -11.78 -16.66 11.78
C GLU A 140 -12.36 -18.08 11.63
N PRO A 141 -11.68 -19.13 12.14
CA PRO A 141 -12.16 -20.49 12.06
C PRO A 141 -13.54 -20.66 12.69
N ASN A 142 -14.49 -21.24 11.95
CA ASN A 142 -15.90 -21.41 12.36
C ASN A 142 -16.64 -20.08 12.62
N GLY A 143 -16.12 -18.97 12.09
CA GLY A 143 -16.76 -17.67 12.19
C GLY A 143 -18.03 -17.59 11.32
N SER A 144 -18.79 -16.51 11.52
CA SER A 144 -19.97 -16.24 10.71
C SER A 144 -19.60 -16.02 9.23
N PRO A 145 -20.39 -16.55 8.27
CA PRO A 145 -20.15 -16.42 6.82
C PRO A 145 -20.56 -15.04 6.29
N ASN A 146 -20.19 -13.97 6.98
CA ASN A 146 -20.46 -12.58 6.65
C ASN A 146 -19.21 -11.70 6.76
N GLY A 147 -18.02 -12.29 6.52
CA GLY A 147 -16.74 -11.62 6.68
C GLY A 147 -16.62 -10.32 5.86
N GLY A 148 -17.20 -10.27 4.65
CA GLY A 148 -17.26 -9.04 3.85
C GLY A 148 -17.99 -7.89 4.55
N GLU A 149 -19.12 -8.14 5.21
CA GLU A 149 -19.83 -7.07 5.95
C GLU A 149 -19.10 -6.67 7.24
N GLN A 150 -18.46 -7.64 7.90
CA GLN A 150 -17.59 -7.34 9.04
C GLN A 150 -16.42 -6.42 8.62
N LEU A 151 -15.78 -6.68 7.48
CA LEU A 151 -14.70 -5.85 6.93
C LEU A 151 -15.21 -4.46 6.56
N ARG A 152 -16.32 -4.36 5.81
CA ARG A 152 -16.94 -3.07 5.46
C ARG A 152 -17.29 -2.25 6.70
N THR A 153 -17.81 -2.88 7.76
CA THR A 153 -18.09 -2.21 9.03
C THR A 153 -16.84 -1.60 9.65
N ARG A 154 -15.74 -2.37 9.75
CA ARG A 154 -14.45 -1.88 10.26
C ARG A 154 -13.87 -0.76 9.38
N ILE A 155 -14.01 -0.86 8.06
CA ILE A 155 -13.57 0.20 7.11
C ILE A 155 -14.36 1.50 7.35
N ARG A 156 -15.69 1.42 7.55
CA ARG A 156 -16.54 2.57 7.89
C ARG A 156 -16.11 3.20 9.22
N GLU A 157 -15.82 2.39 10.23
CA GLU A 157 -15.28 2.86 11.52
C GLU A 157 -13.96 3.61 11.31
N HIS A 158 -13.02 3.02 10.57
CA HIS A 158 -11.76 3.66 10.21
C HIS A 158 -11.98 5.00 9.51
N LEU A 159 -12.89 5.09 8.55
CA LEU A 159 -13.23 6.34 7.86
C LEU A 159 -13.83 7.39 8.82
N GLY A 160 -14.79 6.99 9.65
CA GLY A 160 -15.52 7.85 10.58
C GLY A 160 -14.69 8.38 11.75
N LEU A 161 -13.70 7.62 12.25
CA LEU A 161 -12.83 8.01 13.37
C LEU A 161 -12.02 9.31 13.13
N ASN A 162 -11.85 9.74 11.87
CA ASN A 162 -11.21 11.03 11.55
C ASN A 162 -12.20 12.16 11.22
N GLN A 163 -13.51 11.90 11.12
CA GLN A 163 -14.53 12.95 10.97
C GLN A 163 -14.97 13.52 12.33
N SER A 164 -14.79 12.76 13.41
CA SER A 164 -15.05 13.20 14.78
C SER A 164 -13.80 13.04 15.63
N SER A 165 -13.13 14.15 15.95
CA SER A 165 -12.05 14.30 16.93
C SER A 165 -10.76 13.49 16.70
N VAL A 166 -9.70 14.24 16.41
CA VAL A 166 -8.30 13.82 16.36
C VAL A 166 -7.89 13.16 17.68
N VAL A 167 -7.88 11.84 17.73
CA VAL A 167 -7.01 11.09 18.64
C VAL A 167 -6.22 10.11 17.78
N SER A 168 -5.20 10.64 17.12
CA SER A 168 -4.09 9.78 16.69
C SER A 168 -3.46 9.27 17.99
N LEU A 169 -3.63 7.98 18.30
CA LEU A 169 -2.98 7.33 19.44
C LEU A 169 -1.44 7.42 19.36
N HIS A 170 -0.90 7.81 18.20
CA HIS A 170 0.51 8.05 17.95
C HIS A 170 0.72 9.47 17.43
N GLN A 171 1.67 10.20 18.01
CA GLN A 171 2.07 11.50 17.47
C GLN A 171 2.64 11.29 16.05
N PRO A 172 2.27 12.12 15.07
CA PRO A 172 2.90 12.10 13.75
C PRO A 172 4.41 12.17 13.88
N LEU A 173 5.15 11.53 12.96
CA LEU A 173 6.61 11.56 12.91
C LEU A 173 7.14 12.98 13.09
N GLN A 174 7.98 13.17 14.09
CA GLN A 174 8.69 14.43 14.30
C GLN A 174 10.10 14.36 13.73
N PHE A 175 10.59 15.50 13.25
CA PHE A 175 11.99 15.67 12.93
C PHE A 175 12.67 16.31 14.15
N GLY A 176 13.64 15.61 14.72
CA GLY A 176 14.34 15.98 15.96
C GLY A 176 15.63 16.76 15.74
N GLY A 177 16.11 16.89 14.50
CA GLY A 177 17.32 17.64 14.19
C GLY A 177 17.63 17.72 12.70
N VAL A 178 18.52 18.64 12.35
CA VAL A 178 19.05 18.82 10.99
C VAL A 178 20.53 18.47 11.00
N THR A 179 20.97 17.75 9.98
CA THR A 179 22.39 17.52 9.71
C THR A 179 22.66 17.66 8.21
N THR A 180 23.93 17.71 7.83
CA THR A 180 24.34 17.76 6.43
C THR A 180 25.04 16.47 6.06
N ILE A 181 24.66 15.90 4.92
CA ILE A 181 25.34 14.77 4.30
C ILE A 181 25.91 15.19 2.96
N GLN A 182 26.84 14.40 2.43
CA GLN A 182 27.35 14.58 1.07
C GLN A 182 26.57 13.66 0.12
N ALA A 183 25.97 14.23 -0.92
CA ALA A 183 25.30 13.49 -1.99
C ALA A 183 25.90 13.95 -3.33
N ARG A 184 26.61 13.04 -4.02
CA ARG A 184 27.32 13.36 -5.28
C ARG A 184 28.19 14.62 -5.20
N HIS A 185 28.95 14.74 -4.11
CA HIS A 185 29.81 15.89 -3.79
C HIS A 185 29.09 17.22 -3.48
N VAL A 186 27.76 17.20 -3.35
CA VAL A 186 26.94 18.35 -2.92
C VAL A 186 26.56 18.18 -1.45
N ASP A 187 26.62 19.27 -0.68
CA ASP A 187 26.07 19.31 0.68
C ASP A 187 24.54 19.29 0.63
N LEU A 188 23.95 18.25 1.20
CA LEU A 188 22.50 18.06 1.31
C LEU A 188 22.08 18.12 2.77
N ALA A 189 21.21 19.08 3.11
CA ALA A 189 20.59 19.15 4.42
C ALA A 189 19.53 18.04 4.55
N VAL A 190 19.62 17.26 5.63
CA VAL A 190 18.68 16.19 5.94
C VAL A 190 18.13 16.34 7.35
N GLN A 191 16.89 15.89 7.52
CA GLN A 191 16.21 15.86 8.80
C GLN A 191 16.40 14.48 9.43
N LEU A 192 16.57 14.43 10.74
CA LEU A 192 16.64 13.18 11.50
C LEU A 192 15.32 12.96 12.22
N ASP A 193 14.76 11.75 12.12
CA ASP A 193 13.67 11.34 13.00
C ASP A 193 14.19 10.84 14.36
N GLU A 194 13.26 10.51 15.26
CA GLU A 194 13.57 10.02 16.61
C GLU A 194 14.36 8.69 16.63
N GLN A 195 14.34 7.94 15.52
CA GLN A 195 15.08 6.69 15.35
C GLN A 195 16.45 6.94 14.69
N GLY A 196 16.81 8.20 14.42
CA GLY A 196 18.05 8.59 13.77
C GLY A 196 18.06 8.34 12.26
N ARG A 197 16.91 8.05 11.63
CA ARG A 197 16.83 7.89 10.17
C ARG A 197 16.85 9.25 9.51
N SER A 198 17.61 9.36 8.44
CA SER A 198 17.70 10.59 7.64
C SER A 198 16.58 10.67 6.61
N TRP A 199 15.97 11.85 6.53
CA TRP A 199 14.91 12.22 5.60
C TRP A 199 15.35 13.44 4.79
N ALA A 200 15.11 13.42 3.48
CA ALA A 200 15.39 14.54 2.60
C ALA A 200 14.17 14.88 1.75
N LEU A 201 14.15 16.09 1.21
CA LEU A 201 13.22 16.45 0.16
C LEU A 201 13.47 15.58 -1.06
N VAL A 202 12.40 15.02 -1.60
CA VAL A 202 12.49 14.10 -2.73
C VAL A 202 12.95 14.84 -3.98
N ALA A 203 12.51 16.09 -4.17
CA ALA A 203 12.91 16.93 -5.28
C ALA A 203 14.43 17.14 -5.31
N ASP A 204 15.04 17.50 -4.16
CA ASP A 204 16.48 17.73 -4.05
C ASP A 204 17.27 16.46 -4.41
N LEU A 205 16.84 15.30 -3.92
CA LEU A 205 17.46 14.02 -4.26
C LEU A 205 17.33 13.71 -5.76
N LEU A 206 16.14 13.86 -6.34
CA LEU A 206 15.92 13.60 -7.77
C LEU A 206 16.75 14.54 -8.65
N GLU A 207 16.90 15.81 -8.26
CA GLU A 207 17.72 16.80 -8.97
C GLU A 207 19.23 16.47 -8.89
N ILE A 208 19.74 16.14 -7.71
CA ILE A 208 21.17 15.77 -7.51
C ILE A 208 21.58 14.59 -8.42
N TYR A 209 20.67 13.63 -8.61
CA TYR A 209 20.91 12.42 -9.41
C TYR A 209 20.39 12.50 -10.85
N ASP A 210 19.94 13.68 -11.30
CA ASP A 210 19.43 13.91 -12.66
C ASP A 210 18.32 12.91 -13.07
N ILE A 211 17.41 12.63 -12.14
CA ILE A 211 16.30 11.69 -12.34
C ILE A 211 15.07 12.47 -12.82
N SER A 212 14.73 12.28 -14.10
CA SER A 212 13.52 12.86 -14.69
C SER A 212 12.26 12.36 -13.98
N HIS A 213 11.42 13.31 -13.55
CA HIS A 213 10.24 13.03 -12.77
C HIS A 213 9.11 14.03 -13.03
N ARG A 214 7.89 13.62 -12.67
CA ARG A 214 6.70 14.47 -12.67
C ARG A 214 5.88 14.24 -11.40
N TRP A 215 5.49 15.32 -10.74
CA TRP A 215 4.51 15.29 -9.66
C TRP A 215 3.09 15.22 -10.22
N ASP A 216 2.30 14.29 -9.69
CA ASP A 216 0.86 14.17 -9.86
C ASP A 216 0.20 14.51 -8.52
N GLY A 217 -0.38 15.72 -8.45
CA GLY A 217 -0.98 16.24 -7.22
C GLY A 217 -2.30 15.57 -6.85
N ASP A 218 -3.02 15.04 -7.83
CA ASP A 218 -4.32 14.40 -7.61
C ASP A 218 -4.12 13.03 -6.95
N LEU A 219 -3.07 12.31 -7.36
CA LEU A 219 -2.72 10.99 -6.84
C LEU A 219 -1.63 11.00 -5.76
N ARG A 220 -1.12 12.18 -5.38
CA ARG A 220 0.07 12.35 -4.52
C ARG A 220 1.18 11.39 -4.93
N ARG A 221 1.59 11.50 -6.19
CA ARG A 221 2.51 10.55 -6.79
C ARG A 221 3.63 11.23 -7.54
N ILE A 222 4.81 10.63 -7.50
CA ILE A 222 5.94 10.98 -8.36
C ILE A 222 6.09 9.87 -9.40
N LEU A 223 5.99 10.26 -10.67
CA LEU A 223 6.21 9.37 -11.81
C LEU A 223 7.64 9.57 -12.31
N ILE A 224 8.39 8.48 -12.40
CA ILE A 224 9.79 8.50 -12.82
C ILE A 224 9.92 7.89 -14.22
N GLY A 225 10.64 8.60 -15.09
CA GLY A 225 10.86 8.20 -16.48
C GLY A 225 11.99 7.18 -16.69
N SER A 226 12.66 6.75 -15.62
CA SER A 226 13.78 5.80 -15.69
C SER A 226 13.27 4.36 -15.84
N LEU A 227 13.87 3.61 -16.78
CA LEU A 227 13.56 2.18 -16.98
C LEU A 227 14.49 1.25 -16.16
N ASP A 228 15.54 1.80 -15.55
CA ASP A 228 16.60 1.03 -14.88
C ASP A 228 16.47 1.06 -13.35
N VAL A 229 15.25 0.98 -12.84
CA VAL A 229 14.97 0.85 -11.41
C VAL A 229 14.18 -0.44 -11.20
N ALA A 230 14.72 -1.34 -10.39
CA ALA A 230 14.04 -2.56 -9.99
C ALA A 230 13.57 -2.38 -8.54
N PRO A 231 12.26 -2.15 -8.30
CA PRO A 231 11.75 -1.92 -6.95
C PRO A 231 12.12 -3.06 -6.01
N THR A 232 12.64 -2.72 -4.82
CA THR A 232 13.09 -3.74 -3.86
C THR A 232 11.96 -4.26 -2.97
N TYR A 233 10.77 -3.65 -3.01
CA TYR A 233 9.57 -4.04 -2.24
C TYR A 233 9.85 -4.22 -0.75
N ARG A 234 10.49 -3.20 -0.17
CA ARG A 234 11.02 -3.24 1.19
C ARG A 234 9.97 -3.60 2.23
N ALA A 235 10.42 -4.40 3.21
CA ALA A 235 9.60 -4.73 4.36
C ALA A 235 9.36 -3.52 5.28
N ASP A 236 10.33 -2.62 5.40
CA ASP A 236 10.29 -1.46 6.29
C ASP A 236 9.78 -0.18 5.64
N SER A 237 9.07 -0.30 4.50
CA SER A 237 8.51 0.85 3.77
C SER A 237 7.57 1.68 4.66
N VAL A 238 7.40 2.97 4.32
CA VAL A 238 6.63 3.90 5.14
C VAL A 238 5.17 3.46 5.31
N GLN A 239 4.79 3.17 6.56
CA GLN A 239 3.45 2.74 6.95
C GLN A 239 2.52 3.92 7.26
N ALA A 240 1.20 3.71 7.14
CA ALA A 240 0.20 4.74 7.43
C ALA A 240 0.24 5.24 8.90
N SER A 241 0.72 4.40 9.82
CA SER A 241 0.91 4.74 11.23
C SER A 241 1.94 5.85 11.49
N ILE A 242 2.69 6.29 10.46
CA ILE A 242 3.65 7.40 10.58
C ILE A 242 2.98 8.77 10.84
N GLY A 243 1.66 8.86 10.64
CA GLY A 243 0.84 10.03 11.00
C GLY A 243 0.90 11.20 10.03
N TRP A 244 1.49 11.03 8.85
CA TRP A 244 1.49 12.02 7.76
C TRP A 244 0.83 11.46 6.50
N PRO A 245 0.20 12.30 5.65
CA PRO A 245 -0.18 11.90 4.31
C PRO A 245 1.01 11.29 3.58
N ARG A 246 0.78 10.21 2.84
CA ARG A 246 1.84 9.51 2.09
C ARG A 246 1.84 9.97 0.64
N PHE A 247 2.99 9.79 -0.01
CA PHE A 247 3.08 9.85 -1.47
C PHE A 247 3.74 8.58 -1.97
N GLU A 248 3.42 8.19 -3.20
CA GLU A 248 4.04 7.06 -3.87
C GLU A 248 5.00 7.53 -4.95
N MET A 249 6.13 6.86 -5.09
CA MET A 249 7.02 7.01 -6.24
C MET A 249 6.89 5.75 -7.10
N SER A 250 6.64 5.88 -8.39
CA SER A 250 6.42 4.73 -9.29
C SER A 250 7.04 4.95 -10.66
N LEU A 251 7.31 3.86 -11.37
CA LEU A 251 7.78 3.93 -12.75
C LEU A 251 6.62 4.23 -13.71
N GLN A 252 6.91 5.01 -14.75
CA GLN A 252 5.99 5.21 -15.85
C GLN A 252 5.94 3.97 -16.77
N SER A 253 5.33 2.89 -16.29
CA SER A 253 5.14 1.64 -17.02
C SER A 253 3.71 1.13 -16.88
N ARG A 254 3.35 0.09 -17.64
CA ARG A 254 2.00 -0.50 -17.61
C ARG A 254 1.63 -1.02 -16.22
N ASP A 255 2.57 -1.66 -15.55
CA ASP A 255 2.34 -2.28 -14.24
C ASP A 255 2.59 -1.31 -13.08
N ALA A 256 3.08 -0.10 -13.39
CA ALA A 256 3.40 1.00 -12.47
C ALA A 256 3.86 0.53 -11.07
N PRO A 257 4.98 -0.21 -11.00
CA PRO A 257 5.45 -0.73 -9.74
C PRO A 257 5.87 0.44 -8.83
N VAL A 258 5.53 0.32 -7.54
CA VAL A 258 5.90 1.31 -6.53
C VAL A 258 7.37 1.10 -6.17
N ILE A 259 8.17 2.14 -6.32
CA ILE A 259 9.60 2.18 -6.00
C ILE A 259 9.81 2.46 -4.52
N LEU A 260 9.24 3.55 -4.02
CA LEU A 260 9.30 3.90 -2.61
C LEU A 260 8.05 4.66 -2.19
N THR A 261 7.81 4.68 -0.90
CA THR A 261 6.75 5.48 -0.28
C THR A 261 7.38 6.49 0.65
N GLY A 262 6.93 7.73 0.61
CA GLY A 262 7.36 8.75 1.56
C GLY A 262 6.20 9.47 2.21
N ILE A 263 6.49 10.61 2.84
CA ILE A 263 5.50 11.44 3.51
C ILE A 263 5.39 12.80 2.84
N VAL A 264 4.21 13.41 2.93
CA VAL A 264 3.96 14.80 2.54
C VAL A 264 3.75 15.60 3.81
N ARG A 265 4.51 16.68 3.95
CA ARG A 265 4.42 17.59 5.10
C ARG A 265 4.13 19.01 4.63
N PRO A 266 3.24 19.75 5.32
CA PRO A 266 3.00 21.15 5.01
C PRO A 266 4.25 21.98 5.30
N SER A 267 4.49 23.00 4.47
CA SER A 267 5.53 24.00 4.67
C SER A 267 5.04 25.39 4.27
N GLN A 268 5.78 26.44 4.64
CA GLN A 268 5.45 27.82 4.24
C GLN A 268 5.42 28.01 2.72
N SER A 269 6.13 27.15 1.98
CA SER A 269 6.20 27.19 0.51
C SER A 269 5.25 26.17 -0.16
N GLY A 270 4.25 25.66 0.57
CA GLY A 270 3.36 24.59 0.15
C GLY A 270 3.78 23.21 0.66
N ASP A 271 2.96 22.20 0.40
CA ASP A 271 3.23 20.82 0.80
C ASP A 271 4.50 20.28 0.13
N ARG A 272 5.33 19.56 0.89
CA ARG A 272 6.63 19.04 0.45
C ARG A 272 6.70 17.54 0.67
N ALA A 273 7.19 16.81 -0.33
CA ALA A 273 7.41 15.36 -0.28
C ALA A 273 8.79 15.03 0.30
N TRP A 274 8.83 14.10 1.25
CA TRP A 274 10.03 13.64 1.95
C TRP A 274 10.14 12.12 1.90
N CYS A 275 11.33 11.60 1.61
CA CYS A 275 11.62 10.17 1.68
C CYS A 275 12.82 9.89 2.58
N ARG A 276 12.96 8.64 3.03
CA ARG A 276 14.15 8.19 3.73
C ARG A 276 15.32 8.15 2.76
N VAL A 277 16.45 8.71 3.17
CA VAL A 277 17.62 8.89 2.30
C VAL A 277 18.26 7.56 1.91
N VAL A 278 18.41 6.65 2.88
CA VAL A 278 19.00 5.31 2.65
C VAL A 278 18.11 4.49 1.72
N GLU A 279 16.80 4.53 1.92
CA GLU A 279 15.82 3.85 1.04
C GLU A 279 15.91 4.37 -0.39
N PHE A 280 15.93 5.69 -0.58
CA PHE A 280 16.14 6.28 -1.91
C PHE A 280 17.43 5.78 -2.54
N ALA A 281 18.55 5.81 -1.80
CA ALA A 281 19.82 5.36 -2.34
C ALA A 281 19.79 3.88 -2.76
N GLU A 282 19.17 3.01 -1.96
CA GLU A 282 19.09 1.59 -2.27
C GLU A 282 18.19 1.30 -3.48
N GLU A 283 17.02 1.94 -3.57
CA GLU A 283 16.10 1.79 -4.71
C GLU A 283 16.73 2.26 -6.03
N PHE A 284 17.48 3.36 -6.00
CA PHE A 284 18.15 3.88 -7.21
C PHE A 284 19.53 3.28 -7.45
N GLY A 285 20.00 2.33 -6.62
CA GLY A 285 21.31 1.70 -6.77
C GLY A 285 22.48 2.68 -6.56
N ILE A 286 22.30 3.68 -5.70
CA ILE A 286 23.32 4.66 -5.33
C ILE A 286 24.21 4.07 -4.23
N SER A 287 25.52 4.23 -4.40
CA SER A 287 26.50 3.77 -3.41
C SER A 287 26.40 4.53 -2.08
N LEU A 288 26.54 3.82 -0.96
CA LEU A 288 26.46 4.37 0.39
C LEU A 288 27.77 4.18 1.15
N THR A 289 28.21 5.22 1.86
CA THR A 289 29.25 5.14 2.89
C THR A 289 28.66 5.62 4.20
N PHE A 290 28.97 4.94 5.30
CA PHE A 290 28.53 5.33 6.64
C PHE A 290 29.70 5.95 7.43
N GLN A 291 29.39 6.84 8.38
CA GLN A 291 30.35 7.51 9.26
C GLN A 291 31.38 8.43 8.55
N PRO A 292 30.96 9.59 8.00
CA PRO A 292 29.59 10.11 7.96
C PRO A 292 28.77 9.49 6.83
N LEU A 293 27.43 9.59 6.90
CA LEU A 293 26.56 9.15 5.80
C LEU A 293 26.90 9.95 4.54
N LYS A 294 27.20 9.25 3.45
CA LYS A 294 27.45 9.83 2.12
C LYS A 294 26.79 8.98 1.05
N LEU A 295 26.18 9.64 0.07
CA LEU A 295 25.65 9.02 -1.13
C LEU A 295 26.62 9.33 -2.28
N GLY A 296 27.16 8.28 -2.89
CA GLY A 296 28.09 8.36 -4.01
C GLY A 296 27.37 8.31 -5.35
N GLU A 297 27.95 7.60 -6.32
CA GLU A 297 27.38 7.50 -7.67
C GLU A 297 26.27 6.44 -7.77
N ARG A 298 25.38 6.64 -8.75
CA ARG A 298 24.36 5.68 -9.18
C ARG A 298 25.01 4.56 -9.99
N ARG A 299 24.69 3.29 -9.71
CA ARG A 299 25.15 2.15 -10.50
C ARG A 299 24.68 2.29 -11.96
N GLY A 300 25.63 2.27 -12.90
CA GLY A 300 25.37 2.38 -14.34
C GLY A 300 25.37 3.82 -14.89
N GLY A 301 25.69 4.82 -14.06
CA GLY A 301 25.98 6.21 -14.46
C GLY A 301 27.47 6.52 -14.52
#